data_AF-A0A957ZLA8-F1
#
_entry.id   AF-A0A957ZLA8-F1
#
_cell.length_a   1.000
_cell.length_b   1.000
_cell.length_c   1.000
_cell.angle_alpha   90.00
_cell.angle_beta   90.00
_cell.angle_gamma   90.00
#
_symmetry.space_group_name_H-M   'P 1'
#
loop_
_entity.id
_entity.type
_entity.pdbx_description
1 polymer ?
#
loop_
_entity_poly.entity_id
_entity_poly.type
_entity_poly.pdbx_seq_one_letter_code
_entity_poly.pdbx_strand_id
1 'polypeptide(L)'
;MTYLEAAYDVLRAAKQPLHYSEITHRALEQGMIVPTGLTPEATMGSRLYTDTKEEGSSFVRVGRGVFDLAKVRRGGIEEQVHGINHQTRERLGQLLHSIPAKRFESLVMELLLEMGFDESTLEVTTYQGDGGIDVVGVYRAAGLTEVNAAVQAKRWKGNVQAPTVTQLRGSLQVHQQGIVITTSDFSSGARKEAVAPNKTRITLINGEQLIDMLIRHRVGVVERTLTVNALDEEWWGELLNVDGQALTDAADVHTATSADSAKINPATTSDAAQPRLASSKSSARKPEAITLFDERHPVKNWKELLVAVCTVLTQRRQDDFAAFGQTLRGRKRQYISTDPEKMFSPVQIPGTELFVEVNLSSGDILQLANTLLEGLGYPVDLLVVHMRQP
;
A
#
# COMPACT_ATOMS: atom_id res chain seq x y z
N MET A 1 6.27 16.92 -13.09
CA MET A 1 5.49 15.70 -13.39
C MET A 1 6.29 14.82 -14.36
N THR A 2 5.90 13.56 -14.53
CA THR A 2 6.42 12.71 -15.61
C THR A 2 5.82 13.15 -16.96
N TYR A 3 6.40 12.66 -18.06
CA TYR A 3 5.85 12.92 -19.40
C TYR A 3 4.44 12.33 -19.58
N LEU A 4 4.16 11.16 -19.00
CA LEU A 4 2.84 10.53 -19.09
C LEU A 4 1.80 11.27 -18.23
N GLU A 5 2.15 11.68 -17.01
CA GLU A 5 1.28 12.51 -16.17
C GLU A 5 0.91 13.83 -16.87
N ALA A 6 1.89 14.51 -17.46
CA ALA A 6 1.63 15.74 -18.21
C ALA A 6 0.81 15.50 -19.48
N ALA A 7 1.03 14.38 -20.18
CA ALA A 7 0.22 14.01 -21.33
C ALA A 7 -1.24 13.75 -20.95
N TYR A 8 -1.47 13.10 -19.81
CA TYR A 8 -2.80 12.85 -19.27
C TYR A 8 -3.54 14.16 -19.00
N ASP A 9 -2.93 15.09 -18.26
CA ASP A 9 -3.55 16.38 -17.92
C ASP A 9 -3.84 17.23 -19.17
N VAL A 10 -2.91 17.25 -20.14
CA VAL A 10 -3.10 17.98 -21.39
C VAL A 10 -4.24 17.39 -22.23
N LEU A 11 -4.30 16.08 -22.41
CA LEU A 11 -5.39 15.43 -23.17
C LEU A 11 -6.73 15.55 -22.45
N ARG A 12 -6.74 15.44 -21.10
CA ARG A 12 -7.93 15.65 -20.26
C ARG A 12 -8.48 17.06 -20.41
N ALA A 13 -7.61 18.08 -20.40
CA ALA A 13 -8.00 19.46 -20.58
C ALA A 13 -8.49 19.74 -22.01
N ALA A 14 -7.84 19.13 -23.02
CA ALA A 14 -8.17 19.32 -24.42
C ALA A 14 -9.50 18.69 -24.84
N LYS A 15 -9.92 17.59 -24.19
CA LYS A 15 -11.15 16.82 -24.49
C LYS A 15 -11.27 16.38 -25.95
N GLN A 16 -10.13 16.26 -26.63
CA GLN A 16 -10.01 15.82 -28.01
C GLN A 16 -8.65 15.13 -28.20
N PRO A 17 -8.51 14.22 -29.17
CA PRO A 17 -7.23 13.63 -29.51
C PRO A 17 -6.21 14.69 -29.95
N LEU A 18 -4.96 14.55 -29.52
CA LEU A 18 -3.87 15.45 -29.89
C LEU A 18 -2.65 14.67 -30.39
N HIS A 19 -1.88 15.30 -31.28
CA HIS A 19 -0.59 14.77 -31.69
C HIS A 19 0.44 14.94 -30.56
N TYR A 20 1.36 13.98 -30.37
CA TYR A 20 2.31 14.02 -29.24
C TYR A 20 3.17 15.30 -29.22
N SER A 21 3.43 15.93 -30.37
CA SER A 21 4.13 17.23 -30.45
C SER A 21 3.32 18.36 -29.81
N GLU A 22 2.01 18.39 -30.06
CA GLU A 22 1.08 19.37 -29.49
C GLU A 22 0.90 19.13 -27.98
N ILE A 23 0.83 17.86 -27.57
CA ILE A 23 0.81 17.48 -26.16
C ILE A 23 2.06 18.00 -25.44
N THR A 24 3.23 17.80 -26.04
CA THR A 24 4.52 18.27 -25.51
C THR A 24 4.55 19.79 -25.41
N HIS A 25 4.09 20.50 -26.44
CA HIS A 25 4.10 21.95 -26.46
C HIS A 25 3.26 22.54 -25.32
N ARG A 26 2.02 22.08 -25.15
CA ARG A 26 1.14 22.53 -24.07
C ARG A 26 1.70 22.19 -22.68
N ALA A 27 2.31 21.01 -22.52
CA ALA A 27 2.94 20.62 -21.27
C ALA A 27 4.14 21.52 -20.91
N LEU A 28 4.89 22.01 -21.90
CA LEU A 28 5.99 22.95 -21.69
C LEU A 28 5.48 24.36 -21.38
N GLU A 29 4.48 24.84 -22.13
CA GLU A 29 3.87 26.16 -21.90
C GLU A 29 3.26 26.26 -20.49
N GLN A 30 2.69 25.18 -19.98
CA GLN A 30 2.12 25.09 -18.64
C GLN A 30 3.14 24.74 -17.55
N GLY A 31 4.43 24.57 -17.91
CA GLY A 31 5.51 24.25 -16.97
C GLY A 31 5.38 22.88 -16.30
N MET A 32 4.60 21.95 -16.87
CA MET A 32 4.33 20.62 -16.31
C MET A 32 5.56 19.69 -16.39
N ILE A 33 6.36 19.87 -17.44
CA ILE A 33 7.58 19.09 -17.71
C ILE A 33 8.78 20.01 -17.89
N VAL A 34 9.94 19.54 -17.45
CA VAL A 34 11.24 20.19 -17.69
C VAL A 34 12.05 19.27 -18.60
N PRO A 35 12.41 19.69 -19.83
CA PRO A 35 13.21 18.88 -20.74
C PRO A 35 14.58 18.56 -20.12
N THR A 36 14.95 17.29 -20.11
CA THR A 36 16.30 16.83 -19.74
C THR A 36 17.22 16.69 -20.96
N GLY A 37 16.70 16.80 -22.17
CA GLY A 37 17.42 16.69 -23.45
C GLY A 37 16.84 17.56 -24.57
N LEU A 38 17.44 17.49 -25.76
CA LEU A 38 17.16 18.41 -26.88
C LEU A 38 15.84 18.14 -27.63
N THR A 39 15.21 16.97 -27.44
CA THR A 39 14.03 16.55 -28.21
C THR A 39 12.91 16.05 -27.27
N PRO A 40 12.24 16.96 -26.55
CA PRO A 40 11.15 16.61 -25.64
C PRO A 40 9.96 15.95 -26.36
N GLU A 41 9.69 16.29 -27.61
CA GLU A 41 8.61 15.71 -28.42
C GLU A 41 8.86 14.24 -28.73
N ALA A 42 10.10 13.90 -29.11
CA ALA A 42 10.50 12.51 -29.35
C ALA A 42 10.41 11.67 -28.06
N THR A 43 10.70 12.30 -26.91
CA THR A 43 10.60 11.67 -25.59
C THR A 43 9.14 11.42 -25.23
N MET A 44 8.27 12.42 -25.38
CA MET A 44 6.82 12.31 -25.18
C MET A 44 6.20 11.22 -26.06
N GLY A 45 6.52 11.26 -27.36
CA GLY A 45 6.01 10.29 -28.33
C GLY A 45 6.45 8.86 -27.98
N SER A 46 7.73 8.65 -27.69
CA SER A 46 8.25 7.33 -27.29
C SER A 46 7.54 6.77 -26.05
N ARG A 47 7.34 7.61 -25.03
CA ARG A 47 6.63 7.22 -23.80
C ARG A 47 5.19 6.81 -24.07
N LEU A 48 4.44 7.61 -24.84
CA LEU A 48 3.06 7.30 -25.21
C LEU A 48 2.96 6.04 -26.08
N TYR A 49 3.91 5.81 -27.00
CA TYR A 49 3.94 4.60 -27.82
C TYR A 49 4.25 3.33 -27.04
N THR A 50 5.09 3.41 -26.01
CA THR A 50 5.37 2.28 -25.13
C THR A 50 4.19 2.02 -24.21
N ASP A 51 3.64 3.06 -23.59
CA ASP A 51 2.55 2.93 -22.61
C ASP A 51 1.27 2.37 -23.23
N THR A 52 0.88 2.82 -24.43
CA THR A 52 -0.30 2.32 -25.14
C THR A 52 -0.25 0.84 -25.54
N LYS A 53 0.86 0.13 -25.33
CA LYS A 53 0.98 -1.32 -25.53
C LYS A 53 0.72 -2.14 -24.27
N GLU A 54 0.71 -1.50 -23.11
CA GLU A 54 0.43 -2.15 -21.83
C GLU A 54 -1.09 -2.30 -21.63
N GLU A 55 -1.52 -3.44 -21.09
CA GLU A 55 -2.92 -3.64 -20.69
C GLU A 55 -3.28 -2.66 -19.55
N GLY A 56 -4.33 -1.87 -19.73
CA GLY A 56 -4.76 -0.84 -18.77
C GLY A 56 -4.13 0.55 -18.98
N SER A 57 -3.52 0.83 -20.13
CA SER A 57 -3.04 2.18 -20.46
C SER A 57 -4.17 3.22 -20.38
N SER A 58 -3.88 4.36 -19.75
CA SER A 58 -4.80 5.51 -19.73
C SER A 58 -4.91 6.22 -21.08
N PHE A 59 -4.13 5.81 -22.08
CA PHE A 59 -4.08 6.41 -23.41
C PHE A 59 -4.49 5.40 -24.48
N VAL A 60 -5.04 5.89 -25.59
CA VAL A 60 -5.17 5.09 -26.82
C VAL A 60 -4.54 5.83 -27.97
N ARG A 61 -3.99 5.04 -28.89
CA ARG A 61 -3.56 5.55 -30.18
C ARG A 61 -4.74 5.56 -31.14
N VAL A 62 -5.26 6.74 -31.44
CA VAL A 62 -6.35 6.93 -32.43
C VAL A 62 -5.82 7.20 -33.84
N GLY A 63 -4.52 7.46 -34.00
CA GLY A 63 -3.90 7.73 -35.30
C GLY A 63 -2.38 7.71 -35.27
N ARG A 64 -1.72 8.02 -36.40
CA ARG A 64 -0.25 8.11 -36.45
C ARG A 64 0.22 9.32 -35.64
N GLY A 65 0.86 9.06 -34.50
CA GLY A 65 1.33 10.10 -33.57
C GLY A 65 0.21 10.82 -32.82
N VAL A 66 -1.05 10.39 -33.00
CA VAL A 66 -2.23 11.00 -32.37
C VAL A 66 -2.72 10.08 -31.26
N PHE A 67 -2.84 10.66 -30.08
CA PHE A 67 -3.25 9.99 -28.86
C PHE A 67 -4.51 10.67 -28.31
N ASP A 68 -5.37 9.86 -27.72
CA ASP A 68 -6.49 10.31 -26.89
C ASP A 68 -6.37 9.62 -25.54
N LEU A 69 -7.14 10.08 -24.56
CA LEU A 69 -7.37 9.25 -23.38
C LEU A 69 -8.14 8.00 -23.82
N ALA A 70 -7.80 6.86 -23.23
CA ALA A 70 -8.70 5.72 -23.25
C ALA A 70 -10.10 6.21 -22.89
N LYS A 71 -11.12 5.76 -23.64
CA LYS A 71 -12.53 5.96 -23.29
C LYS A 71 -12.78 5.22 -21.96
N VAL A 72 -12.18 5.72 -20.90
CA VAL A 72 -12.63 5.58 -19.55
C VAL A 72 -14.02 6.21 -19.61
N ARG A 73 -15.05 5.38 -19.45
CA ARG A 73 -16.40 5.88 -19.15
C ARG A 73 -16.21 7.05 -18.16
N ARG A 74 -16.64 8.26 -18.53
CA ARG A 74 -16.48 9.45 -17.66
C ARG A 74 -16.90 9.05 -16.23
N GLY A 75 -15.98 9.11 -15.27
CA GLY A 75 -16.23 8.63 -13.90
C GLY A 75 -15.86 7.17 -13.61
N GLY A 76 -14.92 6.57 -14.35
CA GLY A 76 -14.40 5.23 -14.07
C GLY A 76 -13.71 5.11 -12.72
N ILE A 77 -13.63 3.88 -12.20
CA ILE A 77 -13.06 3.57 -10.87
C ILE A 77 -11.62 4.07 -10.73
N GLU A 78 -10.83 4.01 -11.80
CA GLU A 78 -9.43 4.47 -11.78
C GLU A 78 -9.31 5.99 -11.51
N GLU A 79 -10.11 6.82 -12.18
CA GLU A 79 -10.13 8.28 -11.94
C GLU A 79 -10.58 8.60 -10.51
N GLN A 80 -11.56 7.84 -10.00
CA GLN A 80 -12.02 7.96 -8.61
C GLN A 80 -10.92 7.54 -7.62
N VAL A 81 -10.20 6.45 -7.88
CA VAL A 81 -9.07 5.99 -7.04
C VAL A 81 -7.94 7.01 -7.04
N HIS A 82 -7.56 7.54 -8.21
CA HIS A 82 -6.57 8.61 -8.29
C HIS A 82 -7.01 9.87 -7.52
N GLY A 83 -8.27 10.28 -7.67
CA GLY A 83 -8.83 11.42 -6.94
C GLY A 83 -8.83 11.22 -5.41
N ILE A 84 -9.24 10.04 -4.94
CA ILE A 84 -9.24 9.67 -3.51
C ILE A 84 -7.81 9.65 -2.96
N ASN A 85 -6.86 9.08 -3.71
CA ASN A 85 -5.46 9.02 -3.30
C ASN A 85 -4.85 10.42 -3.20
N HIS A 86 -5.13 11.29 -4.18
CA HIS A 86 -4.69 12.69 -4.14
C HIS A 86 -5.25 13.42 -2.91
N GLN A 87 -6.56 13.32 -2.66
CA GLN A 87 -7.19 13.94 -1.49
C GLN A 87 -6.63 13.41 -0.17
N THR A 88 -6.30 12.12 -0.12
CA THR A 88 -5.70 11.49 1.07
C THR A 88 -4.29 12.05 1.33
N ARG A 89 -3.47 12.23 0.28
CA ARG A 89 -2.15 12.86 0.40
C ARG A 89 -2.24 14.29 0.93
N GLU A 90 -3.13 15.11 0.36
CA GLU A 90 -3.33 16.49 0.81
C GLU A 90 -3.76 16.57 2.28
N ARG A 91 -4.72 15.73 2.67
CA ARG A 91 -5.21 15.67 4.06
C ARG A 91 -4.13 15.18 5.02
N LEU A 92 -3.32 14.20 4.61
CA LEU A 92 -2.20 13.71 5.40
C LEU A 92 -1.18 14.84 5.63
N GLY A 93 -0.80 15.58 4.58
CA GLY A 93 0.07 16.75 4.69
C GLY A 93 -0.47 17.80 5.67
N GLN A 94 -1.76 18.13 5.59
CA GLN A 94 -2.41 19.06 6.54
C GLN A 94 -2.34 18.57 7.99
N LEU A 95 -2.60 17.27 8.22
CA LEU A 95 -2.51 16.67 9.54
C LEU A 95 -1.09 16.75 10.10
N LEU A 96 -0.07 16.41 9.30
CA LEU A 96 1.35 16.49 9.69
C LEU A 96 1.75 17.91 10.14
N HIS A 97 1.23 18.95 9.48
CA HIS A 97 1.49 20.33 9.90
C HIS A 97 0.75 20.71 11.19
N SER A 98 -0.38 20.07 11.49
CA SER A 98 -1.24 20.39 12.64
C SER A 98 -0.83 19.71 13.94
N ILE A 99 -0.17 18.55 13.88
CA ILE A 99 0.17 17.79 15.08
C ILE A 99 1.25 18.49 15.93
N PRO A 100 1.25 18.30 17.27
CA PRO A 100 2.32 18.80 18.13
C PRO A 100 3.70 18.22 17.75
N ALA A 101 4.78 18.99 17.94
CA ALA A 101 6.15 18.56 17.59
C ALA A 101 6.53 17.21 18.21
N LYS A 102 6.29 17.04 19.51
CA LYS A 102 6.53 15.76 20.22
C LYS A 102 5.74 14.58 19.63
N ARG A 103 4.51 14.82 19.13
CA ARG A 103 3.70 13.77 18.47
C ARG A 103 4.24 13.45 17.07
N PHE A 104 4.84 14.43 16.39
CA PHE A 104 5.53 14.21 15.12
C PHE A 104 6.78 13.33 15.30
N GLU A 105 7.56 13.54 16.36
CA GLU A 105 8.68 12.65 16.71
C GLU A 105 8.19 11.21 16.95
N SER A 106 7.10 11.03 17.70
CA SER A 106 6.50 9.71 17.89
C SER A 106 6.02 9.06 16.59
N LEU A 107 5.43 9.84 15.67
CA LEU A 107 5.01 9.36 14.35
C LEU A 107 6.23 8.91 13.52
N VAL A 108 7.32 9.66 13.57
CA VAL A 108 8.57 9.29 12.89
C VAL A 108 9.13 7.99 13.47
N MET A 109 9.10 7.81 14.80
CA MET A 109 9.50 6.55 15.43
C MET A 109 8.65 5.37 14.93
N GLU A 110 7.32 5.54 14.87
CA GLU A 110 6.39 4.52 14.35
C GLU A 110 6.68 4.19 12.88
N LEU A 111 6.97 5.21 12.07
CA LEU A 111 7.41 4.99 10.69
C LEU A 111 8.72 4.20 10.59
N LEU A 112 9.72 4.50 11.42
CA LEU A 112 10.98 3.76 11.41
C LEU A 112 10.78 2.29 11.81
N LEU A 113 9.93 2.01 12.80
CA LEU A 113 9.54 0.63 13.14
C LEU A 113 8.96 -0.11 11.92
N GLU A 114 7.96 0.48 11.25
CA GLU A 114 7.32 -0.11 10.06
C GLU A 114 8.24 -0.18 8.83
N MET A 115 9.33 0.58 8.83
CA MET A 115 10.40 0.46 7.83
C MET A 115 11.36 -0.69 8.12
N GLY A 116 11.26 -1.35 9.28
CA GLY A 116 12.09 -2.49 9.67
C GLY A 116 13.29 -2.13 10.55
N PHE A 117 13.25 -0.99 11.24
CA PHE A 117 14.21 -0.72 12.31
C PHE A 117 13.97 -1.66 13.50
N ASP A 118 15.05 -2.04 14.17
CA ASP A 118 15.02 -2.93 15.32
C ASP A 118 14.39 -2.23 16.52
N GLU A 119 13.19 -2.69 16.92
CA GLU A 119 12.41 -2.17 18.03
C GLU A 119 13.21 -2.10 19.33
N SER A 120 14.14 -3.04 19.56
CA SER A 120 14.97 -3.06 20.78
C SER A 120 16.02 -1.97 20.83
N THR A 121 16.29 -1.31 19.71
CA THR A 121 17.32 -0.27 19.57
C THR A 121 16.74 1.12 19.36
N LEU A 122 15.43 1.22 19.10
CA LEU A 122 14.77 2.49 18.81
C LEU A 122 14.46 3.24 20.10
N GLU A 123 15.09 4.40 20.25
CA GLU A 123 14.95 5.22 21.45
C GLU A 123 14.73 6.69 21.09
N VAL A 124 13.80 7.34 21.79
CA VAL A 124 13.62 8.80 21.74
C VAL A 124 14.65 9.42 22.68
N THR A 125 15.48 10.31 22.13
CA THR A 125 16.48 11.03 22.92
C THR A 125 15.80 12.11 23.75
N THR A 126 16.10 12.16 25.05
CA THR A 126 15.35 13.00 25.99
C THR A 126 16.01 14.35 26.27
N TYR A 127 17.13 14.70 25.62
CA TYR A 127 18.01 15.77 26.11
C TYR A 127 18.17 16.99 25.18
N GLN A 128 17.89 18.18 25.73
CA GLN A 128 18.31 19.46 25.17
C GLN A 128 19.83 19.58 25.24
N GLY A 129 20.53 19.21 24.16
CA GLY A 129 21.99 19.31 24.09
C GLY A 129 22.66 18.33 23.13
N ASP A 130 21.93 17.35 22.59
CA ASP A 130 22.42 16.36 21.62
C ASP A 130 22.51 16.89 20.18
N GLY A 131 22.46 18.21 20.00
CA GLY A 131 22.38 18.86 18.69
C GLY A 131 21.09 18.55 17.91
N GLY A 132 20.03 18.12 18.60
CA GLY A 132 18.70 17.92 18.06
C GLY A 132 18.52 16.57 17.37
N ILE A 133 19.20 15.53 17.85
CA ILE A 133 18.80 14.16 17.52
C ILE A 133 17.50 13.92 18.28
N ASP A 134 16.49 13.35 17.63
CA ASP A 134 15.19 13.08 18.26
C ASP A 134 14.96 11.57 18.41
N VAL A 135 15.52 10.75 17.50
CA VAL A 135 15.43 9.29 17.51
C VAL A 135 16.77 8.68 17.12
N VAL A 136 17.18 7.61 17.80
CA VAL A 136 18.29 6.75 17.38
C VAL A 136 17.79 5.32 17.19
N GLY A 137 18.39 4.57 16.27
CA GLY A 137 18.03 3.16 16.08
C GLY A 137 18.84 2.46 15.00
N VAL A 138 18.78 1.13 14.99
CA VAL A 138 19.51 0.29 14.04
C VAL A 138 18.56 -0.29 13.00
N TYR A 139 18.87 -0.08 11.72
CA TYR A 139 18.20 -0.73 10.62
C TYR A 139 19.00 -1.96 10.17
N ARG A 140 18.38 -3.14 10.17
CA ARG A 140 19.00 -4.41 9.78
C ARG A 140 18.42 -4.87 8.45
N ALA A 141 19.17 -4.68 7.36
CA ALA A 141 18.74 -5.10 6.03
C ALA A 141 19.21 -6.53 5.74
N ALA A 142 18.24 -7.44 5.53
CA ALA A 142 18.46 -8.81 5.05
C ALA A 142 19.50 -9.63 5.85
N GLY A 143 19.74 -9.28 7.12
CA GLY A 143 20.78 -9.91 7.95
C GLY A 143 22.22 -9.67 7.48
N LEU A 144 22.44 -8.78 6.51
CA LEU A 144 23.75 -8.54 5.89
C LEU A 144 24.35 -7.19 6.29
N THR A 145 23.51 -6.18 6.53
CA THR A 145 23.98 -4.81 6.76
C THR A 145 23.22 -4.17 7.90
N GLU A 146 23.97 -3.55 8.80
CA GLU A 146 23.45 -2.74 9.89
C GLU A 146 23.72 -1.26 9.60
N VAL A 147 22.69 -0.43 9.72
CA VAL A 147 22.80 1.02 9.62
C VAL A 147 22.37 1.62 10.94
N ASN A 148 23.32 2.20 11.66
CA ASN A 148 23.06 2.93 12.90
C ASN A 148 22.58 4.34 12.53
N ALA A 149 21.28 4.61 12.63
CA ALA A 149 20.73 5.90 12.28
C ALA A 149 20.60 6.82 13.51
N ALA A 150 20.94 8.09 13.31
CA ALA A 150 20.55 9.18 14.19
C ALA A 150 19.64 10.13 13.40
N VAL A 151 18.41 10.28 13.87
CA VAL A 151 17.32 10.92 13.16
C VAL A 151 16.91 12.19 13.88
N GLN A 152 16.83 13.29 13.14
CA GLN A 152 16.23 14.54 13.57
C GLN A 152 14.88 14.72 12.86
N ALA A 153 13.81 14.80 13.63
CA ALA A 153 12.42 14.92 13.20
C ALA A 153 11.89 16.33 13.48
N LYS A 154 11.71 17.12 12.41
CA LYS A 154 11.38 18.54 12.50
C LYS A 154 10.06 18.89 11.80
N ARG A 155 9.01 19.13 12.60
CA ARG A 155 7.76 19.75 12.13
C ARG A 155 7.98 21.25 11.85
N TRP A 156 8.15 21.61 10.59
CA TRP A 156 8.51 22.95 10.16
C TRP A 156 7.47 23.53 9.18
N LYS A 157 7.27 24.86 9.25
CA LYS A 157 6.42 25.61 8.31
C LYS A 157 7.18 26.14 7.11
N GLY A 158 8.49 26.38 7.25
CA GLY A 158 9.36 26.91 6.20
C GLY A 158 10.58 26.03 6.00
N ASN A 159 11.35 26.29 4.94
CA ASN A 159 12.42 25.38 4.55
C ASN A 159 13.48 25.21 5.63
N VAL A 160 13.93 23.96 5.81
CA VAL A 160 15.05 23.64 6.71
C VAL A 160 16.35 24.21 6.14
N GLN A 161 17.11 24.86 7.01
CA GLN A 161 18.33 25.61 6.65
C GLN A 161 19.59 24.80 6.94
N ALA A 162 20.70 25.16 6.28
CA ALA A 162 21.99 24.48 6.43
C ALA A 162 22.48 24.30 7.87
N PRO A 163 22.29 25.26 8.81
CA PRO A 163 22.73 25.08 10.20
C PRO A 163 22.15 23.85 10.89
N THR A 164 20.91 23.45 10.57
CA THR A 164 20.31 22.22 11.12
C THR A 164 21.07 20.97 10.66
N VAL A 165 21.45 20.91 9.38
CA VAL A 165 22.22 19.80 8.82
C VAL A 165 23.64 19.76 9.39
N THR A 166 24.29 20.92 9.56
CA THR A 166 25.61 21.02 10.18
C THR A 166 25.58 20.61 11.64
N GLN A 167 24.56 21.03 12.39
CA GLN A 167 24.39 20.69 13.80
C GLN A 167 24.20 19.19 14.00
N LEU A 168 23.27 18.56 13.27
CA LEU A 168 23.07 17.11 13.35
C LEU A 168 24.37 16.35 13.04
N ARG A 169 25.09 16.76 11.99
CA ARG A 169 26.36 16.12 11.61
C ARG A 169 27.41 16.21 12.71
N GLY A 170 27.48 17.34 13.41
CA GLY A 170 28.40 17.53 14.53
C GLY A 170 28.08 16.65 15.75
N SER A 171 26.83 16.20 15.87
CA SER A 171 26.38 15.31 16.94
C SER A 171 26.49 13.82 16.62
N LEU A 172 26.79 13.44 15.37
CA LEU A 172 26.87 12.03 14.99
C LEU A 172 28.05 11.34 15.68
N GLN A 173 27.80 10.13 16.18
CA GLN A 173 28.86 9.24 16.65
C GLN A 173 29.55 8.55 15.46
N VAL A 174 30.69 7.90 15.74
CA VAL A 174 31.43 7.13 14.74
C VAL A 174 30.52 6.04 14.15
N HIS A 175 30.51 5.93 12.82
CA HIS A 175 29.67 4.99 12.06
C HIS A 175 28.14 5.21 12.16
N GLN A 176 27.67 6.32 12.73
CA GLN A 176 26.25 6.70 12.61
C GLN A 176 25.97 7.41 11.28
N GLN A 177 24.79 7.12 10.72
CA GLN A 177 24.24 7.82 9.57
C GLN A 177 23.16 8.81 10.03
N GLY A 178 23.34 10.09 9.68
CA GLY A 178 22.39 11.13 10.02
C GLY A 178 21.21 11.19 9.04
N ILE A 179 20.01 11.36 9.56
CA ILE A 179 18.78 11.56 8.77
C ILE A 179 18.03 12.78 9.30
N VAL A 180 17.66 13.71 8.43
CA VAL A 180 16.74 14.80 8.76
C VAL A 180 15.41 14.55 8.07
N ILE A 181 14.33 14.47 8.86
CA ILE A 181 12.97 14.29 8.40
C ILE A 181 12.18 15.54 8.73
N THR A 182 11.44 16.08 7.76
CA THR A 182 10.64 17.30 7.98
C THR A 182 9.32 17.29 7.23
N THR A 183 8.35 18.06 7.74
CA THR A 183 7.07 18.30 7.08
C THR A 183 7.16 19.35 5.95
N SER A 184 8.26 20.10 5.85
CA SER A 184 8.47 21.13 4.83
C SER A 184 9.51 20.67 3.79
N ASP A 185 10.12 21.59 3.04
CA ASP A 185 11.23 21.29 2.14
C ASP A 185 12.59 21.76 2.70
N PHE A 186 13.67 21.50 1.96
CA PHE A 186 15.03 21.93 2.31
C PHE A 186 15.51 23.06 1.42
N SER A 187 16.18 24.05 2.02
CA SER A 187 16.89 25.09 1.28
C SER A 187 18.00 24.50 0.39
N SER A 188 18.36 25.22 -0.68
CA SER A 188 19.50 24.84 -1.54
C SER A 188 20.80 24.73 -0.73
N GLY A 189 20.98 25.59 0.29
CA GLY A 189 22.10 25.51 1.23
C GLY A 189 22.10 24.23 2.06
N ALA A 190 20.95 23.81 2.60
CA ALA A 190 20.82 22.57 3.35
C ALA A 190 21.13 21.34 2.49
N ARG A 191 20.64 21.31 1.24
CA ARG A 191 20.93 20.23 0.28
C ARG A 191 22.42 20.15 -0.05
N LYS A 192 23.08 21.29 -0.29
CA LYS A 192 24.52 21.36 -0.54
C LYS A 192 25.32 20.89 0.68
N GLU A 193 24.95 21.35 1.87
CA GLU A 193 25.63 20.95 3.10
C GLU A 193 25.51 19.44 3.30
N ALA A 194 24.33 18.84 3.16
CA ALA A 194 24.08 17.41 3.37
C ALA A 194 25.00 16.46 2.58
N VAL A 195 25.44 16.88 1.40
CA VAL A 195 26.33 16.11 0.50
C VAL A 195 27.73 16.73 0.36
N ALA A 196 28.10 17.67 1.23
CA ALA A 196 29.38 18.37 1.16
C ALA A 196 30.58 17.39 1.14
N PRO A 197 31.58 17.65 0.29
CA PRO A 197 32.72 16.76 0.12
C PRO A 197 33.49 16.60 1.44
N ASN A 198 34.06 15.41 1.65
CA ASN A 198 34.85 15.04 2.84
C ASN A 198 34.10 15.13 4.19
N LYS A 199 32.76 15.20 4.16
CA LYS A 199 31.92 15.17 5.36
C LYS A 199 30.98 13.96 5.32
N THR A 200 30.61 13.43 6.49
CA THR A 200 29.59 12.36 6.61
C THR A 200 28.28 12.81 5.97
N ARG A 201 27.74 12.02 5.04
CA ARG A 201 26.49 12.35 4.36
C ARG A 201 25.32 12.37 5.34
N ILE A 202 24.41 13.33 5.14
CA ILE A 202 23.13 13.40 5.86
C ILE A 202 22.00 13.12 4.86
N THR A 203 21.16 12.14 5.15
CA THR A 203 19.96 11.86 4.35
C THR A 203 18.91 12.91 4.66
N LEU A 204 18.29 13.48 3.62
CA LEU A 204 17.23 14.49 3.75
C LEU A 204 15.91 13.90 3.24
N ILE A 205 14.87 13.94 4.08
CA ILE A 205 13.52 13.47 3.77
C ILE A 205 12.56 14.64 3.96
N ASN A 206 12.02 15.15 2.86
CA ASN A 206 11.10 16.30 2.87
C ASN A 206 9.65 15.86 3.06
N GLY A 207 8.72 16.82 3.13
CA GLY A 207 7.31 16.56 3.38
C GLY A 207 6.66 15.58 2.39
N GLU A 208 6.93 15.75 1.09
CA GLU A 208 6.40 14.84 0.06
C GLU A 208 6.97 13.42 0.17
N GLN A 209 8.29 13.31 0.38
CA GLN A 209 8.94 12.02 0.58
C GLN A 209 8.44 11.34 1.86
N LEU A 210 8.19 12.10 2.93
CA LEU A 210 7.61 11.60 4.16
C LEU A 210 6.20 11.07 3.94
N ILE A 211 5.35 11.80 3.19
CA ILE A 211 4.00 11.34 2.83
C ILE A 211 4.07 10.03 2.04
N ASP A 212 4.97 9.93 1.06
CA ASP A 212 5.18 8.69 0.29
C ASP A 212 5.55 7.52 1.19
N MET A 213 6.43 7.76 2.16
CA MET A 213 6.89 6.75 3.11
C MET A 213 5.74 6.33 4.05
N LEU A 214 5.00 7.27 4.61
CA LEU A 214 3.83 6.98 5.45
C LEU A 214 2.79 6.14 4.67
N ILE A 215 2.53 6.47 3.41
CA ILE A 215 1.60 5.69 2.58
C ILE A 215 2.14 4.29 2.28
N ARG A 216 3.40 4.19 1.84
CA ARG A 216 4.03 2.91 1.49
C ARG A 216 4.09 1.95 2.67
N HIS A 217 4.37 2.48 3.86
CA HIS A 217 4.46 1.70 5.10
C HIS A 217 3.14 1.66 5.88
N ARG A 218 2.05 2.17 5.28
CA ARG A 218 0.68 2.17 5.85
C ARG A 218 0.58 2.79 7.25
N VAL A 219 1.39 3.81 7.52
CA VAL A 219 1.37 4.58 8.78
C VAL A 219 0.41 5.76 8.65
N GLY A 220 -0.62 5.78 9.49
CA GLY A 220 -1.64 6.84 9.47
C GLY A 220 -2.57 6.81 8.25
N VAL A 221 -2.48 5.79 7.39
CA VAL A 221 -3.37 5.56 6.25
C VAL A 221 -3.86 4.11 6.23
N VAL A 222 -4.99 3.87 5.57
CA VAL A 222 -5.55 2.52 5.40
C VAL A 222 -5.73 2.27 3.92
N GLU A 223 -5.14 1.18 3.43
CA GLU A 223 -5.40 0.69 2.08
C GLU A 223 -6.81 0.08 2.01
N ARG A 224 -7.59 0.48 1.02
CA ARG A 224 -8.95 -0.04 0.79
C ARG A 224 -8.99 -0.70 -0.58
N THR A 225 -9.43 -1.95 -0.62
CA THR A 225 -9.71 -2.67 -1.86
C THR A 225 -11.21 -2.61 -2.14
N LEU A 226 -11.60 -2.20 -3.35
CA LEU A 226 -12.98 -2.21 -3.80
C LEU A 226 -13.13 -3.32 -4.85
N THR A 227 -14.01 -4.28 -4.59
CA THR A 227 -14.38 -5.31 -5.57
C THR A 227 -15.43 -4.74 -6.50
N VAL A 228 -15.19 -4.88 -7.81
CA VAL A 228 -16.14 -4.46 -8.84
C VAL A 228 -16.42 -5.66 -9.72
N ASN A 229 -17.68 -6.08 -9.77
CA ASN A 229 -18.14 -7.12 -10.66
C ASN A 229 -18.50 -6.49 -12.01
N ALA A 230 -18.01 -7.08 -13.10
CA ALA A 230 -18.36 -6.72 -14.46
C ALA A 230 -18.93 -7.96 -15.17
N LEU A 231 -19.72 -7.73 -16.21
CA LEU A 231 -20.19 -8.82 -17.06
C LEU A 231 -19.03 -9.34 -17.91
N ASP A 232 -18.95 -10.65 -18.03
CA ASP A 232 -18.11 -11.33 -19.01
C ASP A 232 -18.84 -11.34 -20.36
N GLU A 233 -18.64 -10.28 -21.14
CA GLU A 233 -19.34 -10.07 -22.41
C GLU A 233 -19.02 -11.17 -23.45
N GLU A 234 -17.82 -11.76 -23.37
CA GLU A 234 -17.37 -12.84 -24.25
C GLU A 234 -18.10 -14.15 -23.90
N TRP A 235 -18.11 -14.54 -22.63
CA TRP A 235 -18.83 -15.74 -22.17
C TRP A 235 -20.34 -15.66 -22.46
N TRP A 236 -20.96 -14.49 -22.23
CA TRP A 236 -22.38 -14.30 -22.55
C TRP A 236 -22.64 -14.27 -24.05
N GLY A 237 -21.73 -13.74 -24.86
CA GLY A 237 -21.80 -13.78 -26.31
C GLY A 237 -21.78 -15.21 -26.85
N GLU A 238 -20.87 -16.04 -26.34
CA GLU A 238 -20.78 -17.47 -26.67
C GLU A 238 -22.03 -18.25 -26.26
N LEU A 239 -22.52 -18.04 -25.03
CA LEU A 239 -23.71 -18.74 -24.53
C LEU A 239 -24.97 -18.40 -25.32
N LEU A 240 -25.13 -17.13 -25.71
CA LEU A 240 -26.32 -16.65 -26.40
C LEU A 240 -26.30 -16.91 -27.91
N ASN A 241 -25.18 -17.42 -28.45
CA ASN A 241 -25.00 -17.76 -29.86
C ASN A 241 -25.37 -16.60 -30.80
N VAL A 242 -25.07 -15.37 -30.36
CA VAL A 242 -25.31 -14.13 -31.10
C VAL A 242 -23.99 -13.64 -31.64
N ASP A 243 -23.89 -13.56 -32.97
CA ASP A 243 -22.78 -12.90 -33.66
C ASP A 243 -22.73 -11.43 -33.23
N GLY A 244 -21.97 -11.10 -32.18
CA GLY A 244 -21.36 -9.82 -31.80
C GLY A 244 -22.18 -8.51 -31.75
N GLN A 245 -23.42 -8.48 -32.24
CA GLN A 245 -24.11 -7.25 -32.63
C GLN A 245 -25.44 -7.04 -31.88
N ALA A 246 -25.92 -8.03 -31.12
CA ALA A 246 -27.25 -7.98 -30.49
C ALA A 246 -27.24 -7.64 -28.98
N LEU A 247 -26.07 -7.63 -28.32
CA LEU A 247 -25.97 -7.32 -26.89
C LEU A 247 -26.06 -5.81 -26.59
N THR A 248 -25.77 -4.95 -27.57
CA THR A 248 -25.88 -3.48 -27.41
C THR A 248 -27.32 -3.00 -27.43
N ASP A 249 -28.22 -3.65 -28.16
CA ASP A 249 -29.58 -3.15 -28.40
C ASP A 249 -30.54 -3.44 -27.21
N ALA A 250 -30.18 -4.35 -26.31
CA ALA A 250 -30.97 -4.63 -25.10
C ALA A 250 -30.65 -3.69 -23.92
N ALA A 251 -29.49 -3.03 -23.93
CA ALA A 251 -29.07 -2.12 -22.85
C ALA A 251 -29.72 -0.72 -22.94
N ASP A 252 -30.20 -0.33 -24.13
CA ASP A 252 -30.75 1.01 -24.40
C ASP A 252 -32.26 1.16 -24.11
N VAL A 253 -32.95 0.10 -23.64
CA VAL A 253 -34.40 0.15 -23.36
C VAL A 253 -34.74 0.65 -21.95
N HIS A 254 -33.75 0.90 -21.07
CA HIS A 254 -34.01 1.36 -19.69
C HIS A 254 -33.34 2.68 -19.25
N THR A 255 -32.77 3.47 -20.15
CA THR A 255 -32.24 4.82 -19.82
C THR A 255 -33.26 5.96 -19.95
N ALA A 256 -34.53 5.69 -19.69
CA ALA A 256 -35.57 6.72 -19.64
C ALA A 256 -36.46 6.58 -18.41
N THR A 257 -35.91 6.79 -17.20
CA THR A 257 -36.58 7.59 -16.15
C THR A 257 -35.71 7.76 -14.90
N SER A 258 -35.88 8.93 -14.28
CA SER A 258 -35.42 9.35 -12.95
C SER A 258 -33.94 9.75 -12.80
N ALA A 259 -33.72 11.05 -13.02
CA ALA A 259 -32.94 11.83 -12.08
C ALA A 259 -33.63 11.77 -10.72
N ASP A 260 -33.04 11.10 -9.73
CA ASP A 260 -33.09 11.59 -8.35
C ASP A 260 -31.98 10.98 -7.51
N SER A 261 -31.43 11.84 -6.67
CA SER A 261 -30.44 11.62 -5.62
C SER A 261 -30.76 10.38 -4.76
N ALA A 262 -29.83 9.43 -4.66
CA ALA A 262 -29.88 8.41 -3.61
C ALA A 262 -28.49 8.13 -3.01
N LYS A 263 -28.34 8.57 -1.76
CA LYS A 263 -27.30 8.13 -0.82
C LYS A 263 -27.35 6.60 -0.69
N ILE A 264 -26.24 5.91 -0.90
CA ILE A 264 -26.17 4.46 -0.71
C ILE A 264 -25.57 4.19 0.68
N ASN A 265 -26.42 3.68 1.57
CA ASN A 265 -26.03 2.93 2.77
C ASN A 265 -25.66 1.49 2.33
N PRO A 266 -24.64 0.85 2.93
CA PRO A 266 -24.27 -0.51 2.55
C PRO A 266 -24.98 -1.53 3.42
N ALA A 267 -25.84 -2.35 2.82
CA ALA A 267 -26.22 -3.66 3.35
C ALA A 267 -26.45 -4.65 2.20
N THR A 268 -25.55 -5.65 2.17
CA THR A 268 -25.77 -7.08 1.87
C THR A 268 -26.42 -7.49 0.54
N THR A 269 -25.65 -8.22 -0.30
CA THR A 269 -25.95 -9.63 -0.69
C THR A 269 -24.77 -10.27 -1.43
N SER A 270 -24.55 -11.55 -1.12
CA SER A 270 -23.53 -12.49 -1.62
C SER A 270 -23.84 -13.04 -3.01
N ASP A 271 -22.83 -13.35 -3.83
CA ASP A 271 -22.42 -14.76 -4.09
C ASP A 271 -21.09 -14.88 -4.88
N ALA A 272 -20.35 -15.95 -4.55
CA ALA A 272 -19.26 -16.68 -5.23
C ALA A 272 -18.12 -15.94 -5.97
N ALA A 273 -17.05 -15.58 -5.24
CA ALA A 273 -15.70 -15.40 -5.79
C ALA A 273 -14.66 -16.06 -4.86
N GLN A 274 -13.63 -16.68 -5.44
CA GLN A 274 -12.57 -17.38 -4.70
C GLN A 274 -11.89 -16.45 -3.66
N PRO A 275 -11.63 -16.90 -2.41
CA PRO A 275 -11.26 -15.99 -1.33
C PRO A 275 -9.81 -15.52 -1.47
N ARG A 276 -9.61 -14.22 -1.72
CA ARG A 276 -8.31 -13.56 -1.52
C ARG A 276 -8.40 -12.72 -0.24
N LEU A 277 -7.52 -13.00 0.71
CA LEU A 277 -7.49 -12.36 2.03
C LEU A 277 -7.15 -10.86 1.93
N ALA A 278 -7.95 -10.03 2.59
CA ALA A 278 -7.80 -8.58 2.75
C ALA A 278 -7.48 -8.20 4.22
N SER A 279 -6.25 -7.76 4.50
CA SER A 279 -5.67 -7.61 5.85
C SER A 279 -6.58 -6.90 6.87
N SER A 280 -6.80 -7.54 8.03
CA SER A 280 -7.45 -6.92 9.20
C SER A 280 -6.44 -6.23 10.13
N LYS A 281 -6.90 -5.32 11.00
CA LYS A 281 -6.04 -4.48 11.87
C LYS A 281 -5.26 -5.33 12.88
N SER A 282 -3.95 -5.04 13.00
CA SER A 282 -3.05 -5.64 14.00
C SER A 282 -3.39 -5.18 15.43
N SER A 283 -3.60 -6.14 16.34
CA SER A 283 -3.64 -5.89 17.79
C SER A 283 -2.24 -6.06 18.38
N ALA A 284 -1.74 -5.02 19.07
CA ALA A 284 -0.45 -5.04 19.78
C ALA A 284 -0.40 -6.03 20.97
N ARG A 285 -1.56 -6.52 21.45
CA ARG A 285 -1.63 -7.49 22.56
C ARG A 285 -1.46 -8.93 22.05
N LYS A 286 -0.79 -9.78 22.83
CA LYS A 286 -0.62 -11.21 22.52
C LYS A 286 -1.80 -12.04 23.07
N PRO A 287 -2.27 -13.07 22.35
CA PRO A 287 -3.27 -13.98 22.87
C PRO A 287 -2.69 -14.86 24.00
N GLU A 288 -3.56 -15.29 24.90
CA GLU A 288 -3.27 -16.24 25.97
C GLU A 288 -4.02 -17.57 25.78
N ALA A 289 -5.19 -17.50 25.17
CA ALA A 289 -5.99 -18.67 24.81
C ALA A 289 -6.91 -18.32 23.64
N ILE A 290 -7.43 -19.35 22.99
CA ILE A 290 -8.64 -19.26 22.18
C ILE A 290 -9.72 -20.16 22.78
N THR A 291 -10.98 -19.79 22.61
CA THR A 291 -12.10 -20.71 22.69
C THR A 291 -12.58 -20.97 21.28
N LEU A 292 -12.69 -22.24 20.90
CA LEU A 292 -13.21 -22.65 19.59
C LEU A 292 -14.09 -23.89 19.77
N PHE A 293 -15.33 -23.84 19.28
CA PHE A 293 -16.36 -24.86 19.55
C PHE A 293 -16.52 -25.15 21.05
N ASP A 294 -16.61 -24.09 21.86
CA ASP A 294 -16.73 -24.14 23.32
C ASP A 294 -15.54 -24.79 24.08
N GLU A 295 -14.48 -25.19 23.38
CA GLU A 295 -13.26 -25.73 23.97
C GLU A 295 -12.17 -24.66 24.07
N ARG A 296 -11.53 -24.56 25.24
CA ARG A 296 -10.45 -23.59 25.48
C ARG A 296 -9.08 -24.20 25.18
N HIS A 297 -8.33 -23.56 24.30
CA HIS A 297 -6.97 -23.95 23.92
C HIS A 297 -5.97 -22.86 24.34
N PRO A 298 -5.01 -23.16 25.23
CA PRO A 298 -3.99 -22.19 25.64
C PRO A 298 -2.99 -21.94 24.51
N VAL A 299 -2.63 -20.68 24.28
CA VAL A 299 -1.67 -20.27 23.24
C VAL A 299 -0.78 -19.14 23.75
N LYS A 300 0.50 -19.12 23.34
CA LYS A 300 1.47 -18.13 23.82
C LYS A 300 1.67 -16.94 22.88
N ASN A 301 1.28 -17.08 21.62
CA ASN A 301 1.49 -16.10 20.57
C ASN A 301 0.51 -16.35 19.41
N TRP A 302 0.49 -15.42 18.45
CA TRP A 302 -0.39 -15.49 17.29
C TRP A 302 -0.13 -16.70 16.37
N LYS A 303 1.11 -17.20 16.30
CA LYS A 303 1.45 -18.38 15.49
C LYS A 303 0.81 -19.64 16.09
N GLU A 304 0.92 -19.81 17.41
CA GLU A 304 0.28 -20.91 18.14
C GLU A 304 -1.25 -20.83 18.05
N LEU A 305 -1.83 -19.63 17.99
CA LEU A 305 -3.26 -19.44 17.73
C LEU A 305 -3.67 -20.03 16.39
N LEU A 306 -2.98 -19.66 15.30
CA LEU A 306 -3.32 -20.14 13.97
C LEU A 306 -3.19 -21.66 13.87
N VAL A 307 -2.13 -22.23 14.45
CA VAL A 307 -1.91 -23.68 14.49
C VAL A 307 -3.03 -24.36 15.28
N ALA A 308 -3.43 -23.82 16.44
CA ALA A 308 -4.52 -24.37 17.23
C ALA A 308 -5.85 -24.38 16.46
N VAL A 309 -6.20 -23.28 15.79
CA VAL A 309 -7.40 -23.22 14.94
C VAL A 309 -7.34 -24.28 13.83
N CYS A 310 -6.22 -24.36 13.10
CA CYS A 310 -6.07 -25.35 12.03
C CYS A 310 -6.19 -26.79 12.56
N THR A 311 -5.61 -27.07 13.72
CA THR A 311 -5.66 -28.39 14.37
C THR A 311 -7.09 -28.79 14.73
N VAL A 312 -7.86 -27.87 15.33
CA VAL A 312 -9.25 -28.14 15.72
C VAL A 312 -10.12 -28.36 14.48
N LEU A 313 -9.91 -27.58 13.42
CA LEU A 313 -10.67 -27.71 12.18
C LEU A 313 -10.35 -29.00 11.42
N THR A 314 -9.07 -29.41 11.36
CA THR A 314 -8.69 -30.69 10.73
C THR A 314 -9.26 -31.88 11.50
N GLN A 315 -9.26 -31.85 12.84
CA GLN A 315 -9.85 -32.92 13.66
C GLN A 315 -11.35 -33.12 13.42
N ARG A 316 -12.08 -32.06 13.05
CA ARG A 316 -13.52 -32.13 12.81
C ARG A 316 -13.88 -32.48 11.37
N ARG A 317 -13.17 -31.92 10.39
CA ARG A 317 -13.45 -32.10 8.96
C ARG A 317 -12.15 -32.13 8.15
N GLN A 318 -11.36 -33.21 8.28
CA GLN A 318 -10.02 -33.31 7.69
C GLN A 318 -10.01 -33.11 6.17
N ASP A 319 -10.88 -33.84 5.44
CA ASP A 319 -10.90 -33.80 3.97
C ASP A 319 -11.36 -32.45 3.43
N ASP A 320 -12.39 -31.87 4.05
CA ASP A 320 -12.90 -30.55 3.67
C ASP A 320 -11.90 -29.44 4.01
N PHE A 321 -11.20 -29.55 5.13
CA PHE A 321 -10.11 -28.62 5.48
C PHE A 321 -8.97 -28.72 4.47
N ALA A 322 -8.56 -29.92 4.10
CA ALA A 322 -7.49 -30.12 3.13
C ALA A 322 -7.89 -29.58 1.74
N ALA A 323 -9.12 -29.85 1.31
CA ALA A 323 -9.66 -29.39 0.03
C ALA A 323 -9.77 -27.86 0.01
N PHE A 324 -10.39 -27.26 1.02
CA PHE A 324 -10.60 -25.81 1.08
C PHE A 324 -9.32 -25.05 1.40
N GLY A 325 -8.58 -25.43 2.45
CA GLY A 325 -7.38 -24.74 2.92
C GLY A 325 -6.30 -24.66 1.84
N GLN A 326 -6.12 -25.72 1.04
CA GLN A 326 -5.18 -25.72 -0.08
C GLN A 326 -5.65 -24.91 -1.29
N THR A 327 -6.85 -24.34 -1.30
CA THR A 327 -7.25 -23.30 -2.29
C THR A 327 -6.80 -21.91 -1.86
N LEU A 328 -6.57 -21.69 -0.56
CA LEU A 328 -6.23 -20.38 -0.03
C LEU A 328 -4.81 -19.95 -0.44
N ARG A 329 -4.70 -18.74 -0.98
CA ARG A 329 -3.45 -18.16 -1.49
C ARG A 329 -3.23 -16.76 -0.95
N GLY A 330 -2.01 -16.51 -0.49
CA GLY A 330 -1.48 -15.17 -0.34
C GLY A 330 -0.93 -14.63 -1.66
N ARG A 331 -0.34 -13.42 -1.62
CA ARG A 331 0.18 -12.73 -2.81
C ARG A 331 1.22 -13.51 -3.63
N LYS A 332 1.99 -14.40 -2.97
CA LYS A 332 3.06 -15.17 -3.61
C LYS A 332 3.03 -16.68 -3.34
N ARG A 333 2.36 -17.14 -2.27
CA ARG A 333 2.45 -18.53 -1.75
C ARG A 333 1.13 -19.00 -1.15
N GLN A 334 0.97 -20.31 -0.98
CA GLN A 334 -0.19 -20.93 -0.35
C GLN A 334 -0.15 -20.71 1.17
N TYR A 335 -1.30 -20.54 1.80
CA TYR A 335 -1.37 -20.49 3.27
C TYR A 335 -1.30 -21.88 3.90
N ILE A 336 -1.87 -22.88 3.22
CA ILE A 336 -1.86 -24.29 3.62
C ILE A 336 -1.37 -25.12 2.43
N SER A 337 -0.42 -26.02 2.67
CA SER A 337 0.20 -26.86 1.63
C SER A 337 0.74 -28.17 2.20
N THR A 338 0.89 -29.20 1.37
CA THR A 338 1.68 -30.40 1.66
C THR A 338 3.18 -30.23 1.36
N ASP A 339 3.57 -29.12 0.72
CA ASP A 339 4.94 -28.85 0.28
C ASP A 339 5.57 -27.66 1.04
N PRO A 340 6.25 -27.91 2.18
CA PRO A 340 6.79 -26.84 3.02
C PRO A 340 7.90 -26.03 2.35
N GLU A 341 8.60 -26.57 1.35
CA GLU A 341 9.68 -25.88 0.61
C GLU A 341 9.15 -24.68 -0.19
N LYS A 342 7.84 -24.69 -0.51
CA LYS A 342 7.16 -23.58 -1.19
C LYS A 342 6.63 -22.51 -0.23
N MET A 343 6.86 -22.64 1.08
CA MET A 343 6.37 -21.74 2.14
C MET A 343 7.52 -20.93 2.75
N PHE A 344 7.22 -19.82 3.42
CA PHE A 344 8.25 -18.95 4.03
C PHE A 344 8.55 -19.33 5.48
N SER A 345 7.52 -19.59 6.28
CA SER A 345 7.65 -20.13 7.62
C SER A 345 6.59 -21.19 7.86
N PRO A 346 6.75 -22.40 7.28
CA PRO A 346 5.80 -23.49 7.47
C PRO A 346 5.86 -24.03 8.89
N VAL A 347 4.69 -24.30 9.48
CA VAL A 347 4.54 -25.11 10.70
C VAL A 347 3.60 -26.26 10.39
N GLN A 348 4.00 -27.49 10.73
CA GLN A 348 3.15 -28.66 10.50
C GLN A 348 1.89 -28.57 11.37
N ILE A 349 0.73 -28.84 10.77
CA ILE A 349 -0.53 -28.99 11.51
C ILE A 349 -0.53 -30.38 12.16
N PRO A 350 -0.56 -30.47 13.51
CA PRO A 350 -0.50 -31.74 14.24
C PRO A 350 -1.51 -32.77 13.73
N GLY A 351 -1.05 -34.01 13.54
CA GLY A 351 -1.87 -35.12 13.07
C GLY A 351 -2.14 -35.14 11.57
N THR A 352 -1.47 -34.29 10.77
CA THR A 352 -1.65 -34.22 9.31
C THR A 352 -0.32 -34.08 8.56
N GLU A 353 -0.35 -34.28 7.24
CA GLU A 353 0.76 -33.96 6.32
C GLU A 353 0.75 -32.49 5.85
N LEU A 354 -0.19 -31.68 6.35
CA LEU A 354 -0.35 -30.29 5.94
C LEU A 354 0.51 -29.35 6.81
N PHE A 355 1.01 -28.31 6.17
CA PHE A 355 1.72 -27.20 6.79
C PHE A 355 0.92 -25.91 6.65
N VAL A 356 0.99 -25.04 7.66
CA VAL A 356 0.40 -23.70 7.66
C VAL A 356 1.49 -22.63 7.69
N GLU A 357 1.31 -21.56 6.92
CA GLU A 357 2.21 -20.40 6.89
C GLU A 357 1.96 -19.53 8.12
N VAL A 358 3.00 -19.32 8.95
CA VAL A 358 2.89 -18.53 10.19
C VAL A 358 3.66 -17.21 10.15
N ASN A 359 4.31 -16.86 9.04
CA ASN A 359 4.89 -15.53 8.82
C ASN A 359 3.81 -14.52 8.38
N LEU A 360 2.84 -14.30 9.26
CA LEU A 360 1.67 -13.48 9.04
C LEU A 360 1.51 -12.45 10.17
N SER A 361 0.93 -11.30 9.84
CA SER A 361 0.54 -10.32 10.87
C SER A 361 -0.58 -10.89 11.74
N SER A 362 -0.77 -10.35 12.95
CA SER A 362 -1.87 -10.76 13.84
C SER A 362 -3.25 -10.61 13.17
N GLY A 363 -3.41 -9.58 12.34
CA GLY A 363 -4.62 -9.35 11.57
C GLY A 363 -4.84 -10.35 10.44
N ASP A 364 -3.78 -10.74 9.73
CA ASP A 364 -3.85 -11.76 8.68
C ASP A 364 -4.11 -13.16 9.28
N ILE A 365 -3.58 -13.42 10.47
CA ILE A 365 -3.83 -14.67 11.23
C ILE A 365 -5.30 -14.78 11.60
N LEU A 366 -5.88 -13.73 12.20
CA LEU A 366 -7.31 -13.71 12.54
C LEU A 366 -8.19 -13.87 11.30
N GLN A 367 -7.80 -13.20 10.21
CA GLN A 367 -8.54 -13.30 8.98
C GLN A 367 -8.47 -14.71 8.37
N LEU A 368 -7.29 -15.32 8.35
CA LEU A 368 -7.12 -16.68 7.86
C LEU A 368 -7.92 -17.67 8.70
N ALA A 369 -7.89 -17.52 10.03
CA ALA A 369 -8.71 -18.32 10.94
C ALA A 369 -10.21 -18.18 10.64
N ASN A 370 -10.70 -16.96 10.45
CA ASN A 370 -12.11 -16.72 10.10
C ASN A 370 -12.47 -17.25 8.71
N THR A 371 -11.59 -17.09 7.72
CA THR A 371 -11.79 -17.62 6.35
C THR A 371 -11.90 -19.13 6.37
N LEU A 372 -11.08 -19.81 7.19
CA LEU A 372 -11.13 -21.26 7.36
C LEU A 372 -12.42 -21.71 8.05
N LEU A 373 -12.93 -20.96 9.02
CA LEU A 373 -14.22 -21.23 9.65
C LEU A 373 -15.36 -21.09 8.64
N GLU A 374 -15.46 -19.94 7.97
CA GLU A 374 -16.52 -19.65 6.99
C GLU A 374 -16.50 -20.65 5.83
N GLY A 375 -15.32 -20.95 5.29
CA GLY A 375 -15.16 -21.91 4.19
C GLY A 375 -15.53 -23.35 4.56
N LEU A 376 -15.50 -23.69 5.85
CA LEU A 376 -15.96 -24.98 6.36
C LEU A 376 -17.42 -24.95 6.86
N GLY A 377 -18.12 -23.83 6.67
CA GLY A 377 -19.52 -23.65 7.04
C GLY A 377 -19.74 -23.34 8.53
N TYR A 378 -18.71 -22.87 9.24
CA TYR A 378 -18.79 -22.47 10.63
C TYR A 378 -18.92 -20.95 10.78
N PRO A 379 -19.76 -20.45 11.69
CA PRO A 379 -19.83 -19.03 11.97
C PRO A 379 -18.56 -18.56 12.71
N VAL A 380 -18.09 -17.35 12.38
CA VAL A 380 -16.82 -16.80 12.88
C VAL A 380 -16.82 -16.50 14.38
N ASP A 381 -18.00 -16.33 14.98
CA ASP A 381 -18.17 -16.07 16.41
C ASP A 381 -17.86 -17.29 17.29
N LEU A 382 -17.74 -18.49 16.69
CA LEU A 382 -17.24 -19.67 17.38
C LEU A 382 -15.77 -19.53 17.81
N LEU A 383 -15.01 -18.63 17.18
CA LEU A 383 -13.65 -18.32 17.58
C LEU A 383 -13.63 -17.09 18.49
N VAL A 384 -13.39 -17.32 19.78
CA VAL A 384 -13.16 -16.25 20.75
C VAL A 384 -11.69 -16.21 21.12
N VAL A 385 -11.04 -15.08 20.91
CA VAL A 385 -9.63 -14.89 21.26
C VAL A 385 -9.51 -14.20 22.62
N HIS A 386 -8.86 -14.87 23.56
CA HIS A 386 -8.59 -14.34 24.90
C HIS A 386 -7.23 -13.67 24.91
N MET A 387 -7.21 -12.35 25.07
CA MET A 387 -5.99 -11.56 25.09
C MET A 387 -5.38 -11.56 26.49
N ARG A 388 -4.04 -11.56 26.58
CA ARG A 388 -3.37 -11.35 27.88
C ARG A 388 -3.81 -10.02 28.49
N GLN A 389 -4.08 -10.05 29.79
CA GLN A 389 -4.27 -8.83 30.56
C GLN A 389 -2.93 -8.07 30.70
N PRO A 390 -2.99 -6.73 30.75
CA PRO A 390 -1.79 -5.89 30.84
C PRO A 390 -0.95 -6.14 32.09
#